data_AF-A0A669CAG9-F1
#
_entry.id   AF-A0A669CAG9-F1
#
_cell.length_a   1.000
_cell.length_b   1.000
_cell.length_c   1.000
_cell.angle_alpha   90.00
_cell.angle_beta   90.00
_cell.angle_gamma   90.00
#
_symmetry.space_group_name_H-M   'P 1'
#
loop_
_entity.id
_entity.type
_entity.pdbx_description
1 polymer ?
#
loop_
_entity_poly.entity_id
_entity_poly.type
_entity_poly.pdbx_seq_one_letter_code
_entity_poly.pdbx_strand_id
1 'polypeptide(L)'
;MAPSIILLILLPLFGLQMMLVAKPTPQCCPLTGNVVKEAHHLLKTMGEPKFPLHCRPVNANISFPDSTLPTTAANRSQCPRVLWVVYKSLEGMWLTYEEHELPVGDGGVNWDEKKLDDFFNLQYRLQDEGRCLPSDVEASGLLSSYFSNVTAVIEQQDSAACGWEALRRDVIWVLKSTQQIHRSCFNLSHAHCKNH
;
A
#
# COMPACT_ATOMS: atom_id res chain seq x y z
N MET A 1 18.93 -31.09 -54.00
CA MET A 1 18.35 -29.88 -53.35
C MET A 1 17.52 -30.34 -52.16
N ALA A 2 18.07 -30.31 -50.95
CA ALA A 2 17.29 -30.35 -49.69
C ALA A 2 18.12 -29.95 -48.45
N PRO A 3 18.77 -28.76 -48.38
CA PRO A 3 19.36 -28.30 -47.12
C PRO A 3 18.38 -27.45 -46.27
N SER A 4 17.23 -27.03 -46.82
CA SER A 4 16.38 -26.01 -46.16
C SER A 4 15.46 -26.54 -45.05
N ILE A 5 15.05 -27.81 -45.08
CA ILE A 5 14.04 -28.31 -44.13
C ILE A 5 14.64 -28.52 -42.73
N ILE A 6 15.90 -28.96 -42.64
CA ILE A 6 16.58 -29.17 -41.35
C ILE A 6 16.86 -27.83 -40.65
N LEU A 7 17.23 -26.79 -41.41
CA LEU A 7 17.46 -25.45 -40.88
C LEU A 7 16.16 -24.81 -40.33
N LEU A 8 15.04 -25.06 -41.01
CA LEU A 8 13.71 -24.53 -40.65
C LEU A 8 13.13 -25.13 -39.36
N ILE A 9 13.57 -26.33 -38.96
CA ILE A 9 13.11 -26.99 -37.72
C ILE A 9 14.02 -26.63 -36.53
N LEU A 10 15.32 -26.42 -36.76
CA LEU A 10 16.28 -26.09 -35.69
C LEU A 10 16.14 -24.66 -35.15
N LEU A 11 15.80 -23.69 -36.01
CA LEU A 11 15.58 -22.29 -35.63
C LEU A 11 14.45 -22.09 -34.59
N PRO A 12 13.24 -22.66 -34.75
CA PRO A 12 12.18 -22.53 -33.75
C PRO A 12 12.47 -23.30 -32.45
N LEU A 13 13.21 -24.42 -32.52
CA LEU A 13 13.66 -25.15 -31.33
C LEU A 13 14.67 -24.33 -30.50
N PHE A 14 15.56 -23.59 -31.16
CA PHE A 14 16.50 -22.68 -30.49
C PHE A 14 15.78 -21.48 -29.87
N GLY A 15 14.75 -20.94 -30.55
CA GLY A 15 13.89 -19.88 -30.02
C GLY A 15 13.09 -20.30 -28.79
N LEU A 16 12.59 -21.55 -28.75
CA LEU A 16 11.88 -22.09 -27.58
C LEU A 16 12.78 -22.26 -26.35
N GLN A 17 14.05 -22.64 -26.54
CA GLN A 17 14.99 -22.82 -25.42
C GLN A 17 15.39 -21.49 -24.77
N MET A 18 15.46 -20.39 -25.52
CA MET A 18 15.77 -19.07 -24.96
C MET A 18 14.65 -18.51 -24.07
N MET A 19 13.39 -18.94 -24.27
CA MET A 19 12.25 -18.55 -23.43
C MET A 19 12.13 -19.37 -22.14
N LEU A 20 12.80 -20.53 -22.05
CA LEU A 20 12.76 -21.43 -20.89
C LEU A 20 13.85 -21.13 -19.83
N VAL A 21 14.83 -20.27 -20.14
CA VAL A 21 15.96 -19.96 -19.25
C VAL A 21 15.90 -18.55 -18.66
N ALA A 22 14.98 -17.70 -19.12
CA ALA A 22 14.66 -16.46 -18.42
C ALA A 22 13.74 -16.78 -17.22
N LYS A 23 14.29 -17.40 -16.18
CA LYS A 23 13.66 -17.28 -14.85
C LYS A 23 13.72 -15.78 -14.53
N PRO A 24 12.58 -15.07 -14.38
CA PRO A 24 12.63 -13.70 -13.90
C PRO A 24 13.45 -13.74 -12.61
N THR A 25 14.56 -13.00 -12.60
CA THR A 25 15.27 -12.76 -11.35
C THR A 25 14.22 -12.24 -10.36
N PRO A 26 14.16 -12.79 -9.13
CA PRO A 26 13.18 -12.33 -8.16
C PRO A 26 13.30 -10.82 -8.04
N GLN A 27 12.29 -10.11 -8.54
CA GLN A 27 12.32 -8.66 -8.58
C GLN A 27 12.39 -8.17 -7.15
N CYS A 28 13.48 -7.47 -6.84
CA CYS A 28 13.69 -6.88 -5.53
C CYS A 28 12.58 -5.83 -5.30
N CYS A 29 11.83 -6.00 -4.21
CA CYS A 29 10.77 -5.08 -3.77
C CYS A 29 11.11 -4.57 -2.37
N PRO A 30 12.02 -3.59 -2.26
CA PRO A 30 12.58 -3.17 -1.00
C PRO A 30 11.66 -2.18 -0.30
N LEU A 31 10.36 -2.45 -0.13
CA LEU A 31 9.48 -1.54 0.63
C LEU A 31 10.09 -1.32 2.03
N THR A 32 10.76 -0.19 2.19
CA THR A 32 11.70 -0.02 3.29
C THR A 32 10.93 0.40 4.54
N GLY A 33 11.32 -0.17 5.67
CA GLY A 33 10.74 0.23 6.94
C GLY A 33 10.94 1.71 7.26
N ASN A 34 11.93 2.39 6.64
CA ASN A 34 12.14 3.83 6.83
C ASN A 34 11.09 4.68 6.12
N VAL A 35 10.73 4.37 4.86
CA VAL A 35 9.64 5.06 4.14
C VAL A 35 8.34 4.92 4.92
N VAL A 36 8.03 3.72 5.41
CA VAL A 36 6.82 3.47 6.20
C VAL A 36 6.84 4.25 7.53
N LYS A 37 8.02 4.44 8.16
CA LYS A 37 8.14 5.20 9.42
C LYS A 37 7.93 6.69 9.18
N GLU A 38 8.49 7.19 8.09
CA GLU A 38 8.35 8.58 7.64
C GLU A 38 6.88 8.90 7.34
N ALA A 39 6.24 8.05 6.54
CA ALA A 39 4.80 8.12 6.26
C ALA A 39 3.96 8.11 7.54
N HIS A 40 4.21 7.18 8.46
CA HIS A 40 3.51 7.12 9.74
C HIS A 40 3.71 8.39 10.59
N HIS A 41 4.92 8.94 10.61
CA HIS A 41 5.22 10.16 11.35
C HIS A 41 4.43 11.36 10.80
N LEU A 42 4.44 11.54 9.47
CA LEU A 42 3.74 12.63 8.79
C LEU A 42 2.23 12.53 9.03
N LEU A 43 1.63 11.37 8.75
CA LEU A 43 0.20 11.14 8.98
C LEU A 43 -0.20 11.37 10.43
N LYS A 44 0.59 10.88 11.40
CA LYS A 44 0.29 11.03 12.82
C LYS A 44 0.31 12.49 13.26
N THR A 45 1.21 13.29 12.70
CA THR A 45 1.48 14.65 13.17
C THR A 45 0.86 15.74 12.31
N MET A 46 0.22 15.40 11.19
CA MET A 46 -0.46 16.39 10.35
C MET A 46 -1.77 16.88 10.97
N GLY A 47 -2.55 16.03 11.62
CA GLY A 47 -3.81 16.40 12.27
C GLY A 47 -3.75 16.31 13.80
N GLU A 48 -4.91 16.51 14.43
CA GLU A 48 -5.07 16.39 15.87
C GLU A 48 -4.66 14.99 16.38
N PRO A 49 -4.05 14.86 17.58
CA PRO A 49 -3.59 13.57 18.08
C PRO A 49 -4.72 12.56 18.36
N LYS A 50 -5.93 13.05 18.60
CA LYS A 50 -7.10 12.24 18.94
C LYS A 50 -8.13 12.34 17.81
N PHE A 51 -8.74 11.20 17.50
CA PHE A 51 -9.87 11.16 16.58
C PHE A 51 -11.02 12.06 17.08
N PRO A 52 -11.61 12.92 16.23
CA PRO A 52 -12.60 13.89 16.69
C PRO A 52 -13.83 13.23 17.32
N LEU A 53 -14.31 13.78 18.43
CA LEU A 53 -15.45 13.21 19.17
C LEU A 53 -16.74 13.20 18.33
N HIS A 54 -16.96 14.24 17.53
CA HIS A 54 -18.14 14.34 16.66
C HIS A 54 -18.12 13.30 15.53
N CYS A 55 -16.94 12.76 15.17
CA CYS A 55 -16.80 11.73 14.14
C CYS A 55 -17.02 10.29 14.66
N ARG A 56 -17.26 10.10 15.96
CA ARG A 56 -17.45 8.76 16.55
C ARG A 56 -18.58 7.93 15.91
N PRO A 57 -19.73 8.50 15.48
CA PRO A 57 -20.75 7.72 14.78
C PRO A 57 -20.26 7.13 13.46
N VAL A 58 -19.48 7.89 12.69
CA VAL A 58 -18.84 7.43 11.45
C VAL A 58 -17.85 6.29 11.74
N ASN A 59 -17.08 6.41 12.83
CA ASN A 59 -16.12 5.39 13.26
C ASN A 59 -16.75 4.03 13.58
N ALA A 60 -18.03 3.97 13.95
CA ALA A 60 -18.70 2.68 14.18
C ALA A 60 -18.97 1.90 12.88
N ASN A 61 -18.99 2.59 11.73
CA ASN A 61 -19.41 2.02 10.45
C ASN A 61 -18.25 1.80 9.48
N ILE A 62 -17.09 2.43 9.70
CA ILE A 62 -15.91 2.32 8.85
C ILE A 62 -14.68 2.00 9.68
N SER A 63 -14.16 0.79 9.44
CA SER A 63 -12.93 0.29 10.03
C SER A 63 -12.12 -0.46 9.00
N PHE A 64 -10.80 -0.33 9.08
CA PHE A 64 -9.88 -1.15 8.32
C PHE A 64 -10.16 -2.66 8.50
N PRO A 65 -10.07 -3.46 7.43
CA PRO A 65 -10.32 -4.89 7.51
C PRO A 65 -9.12 -5.62 8.14
N ASP A 66 -9.15 -5.80 9.47
CA ASP A 66 -8.08 -6.44 10.26
C ASP A 66 -7.65 -7.82 9.72
N SER A 67 -8.56 -8.57 9.08
CA SER A 67 -8.29 -9.88 8.47
C SER A 67 -7.29 -9.84 7.30
N THR A 68 -6.99 -8.66 6.76
CA THR A 68 -5.94 -8.50 5.75
C THR A 68 -4.53 -8.73 6.31
N LEU A 69 -4.35 -8.54 7.63
CA LEU A 69 -3.07 -8.71 8.32
C LEU A 69 -3.09 -9.91 9.28
N PRO A 70 -1.98 -10.66 9.41
CA PRO A 70 -1.85 -11.67 10.45
C PRO A 70 -1.92 -11.03 11.85
N THR A 71 -2.60 -11.68 12.79
CA THR A 71 -2.72 -11.18 14.17
C THR A 71 -1.43 -11.35 14.99
N THR A 72 -0.52 -12.23 14.53
CA THR A 72 0.79 -12.48 15.13
C THR A 72 1.92 -12.12 14.16
N ALA A 73 3.16 -12.10 14.65
CA ALA A 73 4.33 -11.88 13.81
C ALA A 73 4.30 -12.77 12.56
N ALA A 74 4.49 -12.15 11.39
CA ALA A 74 4.36 -12.83 10.11
C ALA A 74 5.61 -13.68 9.87
N ASN A 75 5.40 -14.90 9.38
CA ASN A 75 6.50 -15.71 8.88
C ASN A 75 6.95 -15.23 7.48
N ARG A 76 8.06 -15.78 6.97
CA ARG A 76 8.65 -15.34 5.70
C ARG A 76 7.69 -15.44 4.51
N SER A 77 6.82 -16.46 4.45
CA SER A 77 5.87 -16.62 3.35
C SER A 77 4.68 -15.66 3.43
N GLN A 78 4.38 -15.11 4.62
CA GLN A 78 3.33 -14.11 4.81
C GLN A 78 3.81 -12.68 4.56
N CYS A 79 5.12 -12.43 4.59
CA CYS A 79 5.67 -11.08 4.43
C CYS A 79 5.27 -10.36 3.12
N PRO A 80 5.18 -11.02 1.95
CA PRO A 80 4.71 -10.36 0.74
C PRO A 80 3.31 -9.74 0.90
N ARG A 81 2.36 -10.47 1.50
CA ARG A 81 1.01 -9.96 1.80
C ARG A 81 1.07 -8.77 2.75
N VAL A 82 1.85 -8.85 3.83
CA VAL A 82 1.99 -7.74 4.80
C VAL A 82 2.51 -6.47 4.12
N LEU A 83 3.61 -6.57 3.35
CA LEU A 83 4.19 -5.43 2.65
C LEU A 83 3.21 -4.89 1.59
N TRP A 84 2.49 -5.78 0.91
CA TRP A 84 1.49 -5.39 -0.08
C TRP A 84 0.32 -4.62 0.55
N VAL A 85 -0.21 -5.06 1.69
CA VAL A 85 -1.26 -4.35 2.42
C VAL A 85 -0.79 -2.96 2.87
N VAL A 86 0.45 -2.84 3.34
CA VAL A 86 1.05 -1.53 3.68
C VAL A 86 1.12 -0.62 2.45
N TYR A 87 1.65 -1.13 1.34
CA TYR A 87 1.75 -0.40 0.08
C TYR A 87 0.36 0.08 -0.39
N LYS A 88 -0.63 -0.81 -0.44
CA LYS A 88 -1.98 -0.48 -0.92
C LYS A 88 -2.75 0.43 0.02
N SER A 89 -2.46 0.40 1.32
CA SER A 89 -3.05 1.35 2.27
C SER A 89 -2.55 2.78 2.04
N LEU A 90 -1.25 2.93 1.78
CA LEU A 90 -0.65 4.23 1.45
C LEU A 90 -1.10 4.71 0.07
N GLU A 91 -1.06 3.84 -0.94
CA GLU A 91 -1.51 4.15 -2.29
C GLU A 91 -3.00 4.50 -2.32
N GLY A 92 -3.86 3.77 -1.62
CA GLY A 92 -5.29 4.07 -1.59
C GLY A 92 -5.60 5.41 -0.92
N MET A 93 -4.83 5.81 0.11
CA MET A 93 -4.97 7.15 0.69
C MET A 93 -4.56 8.25 -0.31
N TRP A 94 -3.47 8.06 -1.05
CA TRP A 94 -3.07 8.95 -2.13
C TRP A 94 -4.13 9.07 -3.21
N LEU A 95 -4.64 7.95 -3.71
CA LEU A 95 -5.68 7.94 -4.74
C LEU A 95 -6.97 8.61 -4.27
N THR A 96 -7.35 8.40 -3.01
CA THR A 96 -8.53 9.06 -2.43
C THR A 96 -8.36 10.58 -2.45
N TYR A 97 -7.15 11.09 -2.17
CA TYR A 97 -6.83 12.52 -2.21
C TYR A 97 -6.80 13.09 -3.62
N GLU A 98 -6.27 12.36 -4.59
CA GLU A 98 -6.29 12.78 -5.99
C GLU A 98 -7.72 12.87 -6.56
N GLU A 99 -8.62 12.01 -6.07
CA GLU A 99 -10.00 11.92 -6.56
C GLU A 99 -11.00 12.80 -5.80
N HIS A 100 -10.68 13.22 -4.56
CA HIS A 100 -11.60 13.94 -3.68
C HIS A 100 -10.91 15.10 -2.98
N GLU A 101 -11.57 16.25 -2.92
CA GLU A 101 -11.06 17.43 -2.24
C GLU A 101 -11.13 17.29 -0.71
N LEU A 102 -10.14 17.85 -0.01
CA LEU A 102 -10.23 18.02 1.43
C LEU A 102 -11.23 19.13 1.77
N PRO A 103 -12.16 18.90 2.72
CA PRO A 103 -13.09 19.95 3.12
C PRO A 103 -12.31 21.09 3.80
N VAL A 104 -12.53 22.31 3.32
CA VAL A 104 -11.90 23.55 3.80
C VAL A 104 -12.86 24.38 4.65
N GLY A 105 -12.32 25.12 5.62
CA GLY A 105 -13.10 26.05 6.46
C GLY A 105 -13.81 25.38 7.65
N ASP A 106 -14.92 25.97 8.10
CA ASP A 106 -15.68 25.48 9.25
C ASP A 106 -16.26 24.09 8.96
N GLY A 107 -15.86 23.09 9.75
CA GLY A 107 -16.23 21.69 9.54
C GLY A 107 -15.26 20.90 8.64
N GLY A 108 -14.18 21.53 8.18
CA GLY A 108 -13.10 20.89 7.43
C GLY A 108 -12.09 20.15 8.31
N VAL A 109 -11.09 19.54 7.67
CA VAL A 109 -9.95 18.96 8.39
C VAL A 109 -8.92 20.04 8.73
N ASN A 110 -8.34 19.97 9.93
CA ASN A 110 -7.27 20.88 10.36
C ASN A 110 -5.91 20.20 10.22
N TRP A 111 -5.57 19.77 9.00
CA TRP A 111 -4.31 19.10 8.72
C TRP A 111 -3.23 20.11 8.30
N ASP A 112 -2.02 19.92 8.82
CA ASP A 112 -0.81 20.65 8.42
C ASP A 112 -0.52 20.36 6.94
N GLU A 113 -0.79 21.34 6.09
CA GLU A 113 -0.64 21.25 4.63
C GLU A 113 0.77 20.85 4.21
N LYS A 114 1.80 21.34 4.91
CA LYS A 114 3.19 21.00 4.59
C LYS A 114 3.46 19.53 4.87
N LYS A 115 2.98 18.99 5.98
CA LYS A 115 3.15 17.56 6.30
C LYS A 115 2.36 16.66 5.36
N LEU A 116 1.20 17.14 4.89
CA LEU A 116 0.43 16.45 3.89
C LEU A 116 1.18 16.40 2.55
N ASP A 117 1.75 17.52 2.11
CA ASP A 117 2.60 17.59 0.92
C ASP A 117 3.84 16.70 1.06
N ASP A 118 4.55 16.78 2.19
CA ASP A 118 5.70 15.91 2.50
C ASP A 118 5.30 14.41 2.46
N PHE A 119 4.10 14.07 2.93
CA PHE A 119 3.59 12.69 2.89
C PHE A 119 3.39 12.22 1.45
N PHE A 120 2.79 13.07 0.62
CA PHE A 120 2.54 12.78 -0.78
C PHE A 120 3.81 12.81 -1.66
N ASN A 121 4.83 13.56 -1.27
CA ASN A 121 6.15 13.49 -1.87
C ASN A 121 6.83 12.12 -1.66
N LEU A 122 6.38 11.30 -0.71
CA LEU A 122 6.82 9.91 -0.58
C LEU A 122 6.25 8.98 -1.66
N GLN A 123 5.22 9.40 -2.41
CA GLN A 123 4.50 8.55 -3.34
C GLN A 123 5.41 7.96 -4.42
N TYR A 124 6.33 8.76 -4.98
CA TYR A 124 7.29 8.26 -5.97
C TYR A 124 8.15 7.12 -5.41
N ARG A 125 8.65 7.28 -4.18
CA ARG A 125 9.45 6.25 -3.48
C ARG A 125 8.60 5.02 -3.17
N LEU A 126 7.36 5.21 -2.73
CA LEU A 126 6.42 4.12 -2.45
C LEU A 126 6.11 3.30 -3.70
N GLN A 127 5.87 3.97 -4.83
CA GLN A 127 5.65 3.31 -6.11
C GLN A 127 6.88 2.55 -6.57
N ASP A 128 8.08 3.13 -6.45
CA ASP A 128 9.31 2.45 -6.85
C ASP A 128 9.58 1.20 -5.99
N GLU A 129 9.46 1.31 -4.66
CA GLU A 129 9.78 0.22 -3.72
C GLU A 129 8.67 -0.84 -3.62
N GLY A 130 7.40 -0.48 -3.88
CA GLY A 130 6.22 -1.30 -3.58
C GLY A 130 5.51 -1.92 -4.78
N ARG A 131 5.57 -1.32 -5.99
CA ARG A 131 4.77 -1.77 -7.15
C ARG A 131 5.03 -3.22 -7.59
N CYS A 132 6.20 -3.77 -7.28
CA CYS A 132 6.57 -5.11 -7.68
C CYS A 132 6.11 -6.19 -6.68
N LEU A 133 5.49 -5.80 -5.56
CA LEU A 133 4.92 -6.74 -4.61
C LEU A 133 3.80 -7.56 -5.27
N PRO A 134 3.77 -8.88 -5.06
CA PRO A 134 2.75 -9.73 -5.66
C PRO A 134 1.37 -9.34 -5.14
N SER A 135 0.41 -9.21 -6.06
CA SER A 135 -0.99 -8.93 -5.71
C SER A 135 -1.58 -10.04 -4.84
N ASP A 136 -2.29 -9.65 -3.78
CA ASP A 136 -3.10 -10.55 -2.96
C ASP A 136 -4.58 -10.30 -3.29
N VAL A 137 -5.22 -11.25 -3.96
CA VAL A 137 -6.60 -11.11 -4.48
C VAL A 137 -7.61 -10.93 -3.34
N GLU A 138 -7.44 -11.67 -2.25
CA GLU A 138 -8.34 -11.62 -1.10
C GLU A 138 -8.23 -10.27 -0.40
N ALA A 139 -7.01 -9.85 -0.07
CA ALA A 139 -6.76 -8.56 0.55
C ALA A 139 -7.17 -7.40 -0.37
N SER A 140 -7.02 -7.55 -1.69
CA SER A 140 -7.49 -6.56 -2.68
C SER A 140 -8.99 -6.34 -2.62
N GLY A 141 -9.79 -7.40 -2.57
CA GLY A 141 -11.24 -7.27 -2.43
C GLY A 141 -11.64 -6.56 -1.14
N LEU A 142 -11.01 -6.92 -0.02
CA LEU A 142 -11.28 -6.32 1.29
C LEU A 142 -10.88 -4.83 1.33
N LEU A 143 -9.69 -4.49 0.82
CA LEU A 143 -9.23 -3.10 0.76
C LEU A 143 -10.11 -2.26 -0.18
N SER A 144 -10.50 -2.80 -1.33
CA SER A 144 -11.40 -2.12 -2.26
C SER A 144 -12.75 -1.78 -1.60
N SER A 145 -13.35 -2.74 -0.89
CA SER A 145 -14.58 -2.50 -0.13
C SER A 145 -14.38 -1.47 0.98
N TYR A 146 -13.24 -1.51 1.68
CA TYR A 146 -12.91 -0.52 2.71
C TYR A 146 -12.79 0.90 2.14
N PHE A 147 -12.02 1.08 1.06
CA PHE A 147 -11.87 2.39 0.42
C PHE A 147 -13.19 2.90 -0.14
N SER A 148 -14.02 2.03 -0.73
CA SER A 148 -15.37 2.40 -1.18
C SER A 148 -16.27 2.88 -0.04
N ASN A 149 -16.18 2.29 1.16
CA ASN A 149 -16.94 2.75 2.31
C ASN A 149 -16.42 4.11 2.83
N VAL A 150 -15.10 4.30 2.83
CA VAL A 150 -14.46 5.58 3.18
C VAL A 150 -14.90 6.68 2.23
N THR A 151 -14.80 6.46 0.91
CA THR A 151 -15.17 7.47 -0.09
C THR A 151 -16.65 7.80 -0.03
N ALA A 152 -17.53 6.82 0.18
CA ALA A 152 -18.96 7.07 0.36
C ALA A 152 -19.28 8.03 1.53
N VAL A 153 -18.43 8.08 2.57
CA VAL A 153 -18.56 9.05 3.66
C VAL A 153 -17.87 10.39 3.35
N ILE A 154 -16.78 10.37 2.58
CA ILE A 154 -16.13 11.58 2.08
C ILE A 154 -17.06 12.37 1.16
N GLU A 155 -17.82 11.69 0.30
CA GLU A 155 -18.80 12.28 -0.62
C GLU A 155 -20.03 12.86 0.09
N GLN A 156 -20.29 12.45 1.33
CA GLN A 156 -21.35 13.00 2.16
C GLN A 156 -20.88 14.32 2.79
N GLN A 157 -21.47 15.44 2.35
CA GLN A 157 -21.04 16.80 2.71
C GLN A 157 -20.84 17.02 4.22
N ASP A 158 -21.80 16.61 5.06
CA ASP A 158 -21.73 16.82 6.52
C ASP A 158 -20.75 15.89 7.25
N SER A 159 -20.27 14.84 6.59
CA SER A 159 -19.37 13.84 7.19
C SER A 159 -18.01 13.75 6.50
N ALA A 160 -17.74 14.59 5.50
CA ALA A 160 -16.53 14.53 4.69
C ALA A 160 -15.26 14.54 5.54
N ALA A 161 -15.16 15.49 6.48
CA ALA A 161 -14.01 15.58 7.38
C ALA A 161 -13.85 14.35 8.28
N CYS A 162 -14.95 13.73 8.68
CA CYS A 162 -14.93 12.49 9.45
C CYS A 162 -14.48 11.29 8.63
N GLY A 163 -14.81 11.22 7.34
CA GLY A 163 -14.28 10.24 6.41
C GLY A 163 -12.77 10.34 6.27
N TRP A 164 -12.25 11.57 6.11
CA TRP A 164 -10.82 11.86 6.05
C TRP A 164 -10.08 11.49 7.33
N GLU A 165 -10.60 11.87 8.50
CA GLU A 165 -10.00 11.48 9.78
C GLU A 165 -10.07 9.97 10.03
N ALA A 166 -11.11 9.28 9.53
CA ALA A 166 -11.21 7.83 9.63
C ALA A 166 -10.15 7.15 8.76
N LEU A 167 -9.99 7.60 7.52
CA LEU A 167 -8.94 7.14 6.63
C LEU A 167 -7.54 7.34 7.23
N ARG A 168 -7.25 8.55 7.70
CA ARG A 168 -5.96 8.87 8.34
C ARG A 168 -5.69 7.97 9.54
N ARG A 169 -6.67 7.82 10.44
CA ARG A 169 -6.57 6.97 11.63
C ARG A 169 -6.23 5.52 11.26
N ASP A 170 -6.93 4.96 10.28
CA ASP A 170 -6.80 3.56 9.90
C ASP A 170 -5.47 3.29 9.20
N VAL A 171 -5.04 4.19 8.30
CA VAL A 171 -3.70 4.09 7.70
C VAL A 171 -2.62 4.22 8.77
N ILE A 172 -2.71 5.17 9.71
CA ILE A 172 -1.78 5.26 10.85
C ILE A 172 -1.72 3.93 11.62
N TRP A 173 -2.88 3.32 11.88
CA TRP A 173 -2.96 2.04 12.57
C TRP A 173 -2.21 0.93 11.81
N VAL A 174 -2.44 0.80 10.51
CA VAL A 174 -1.74 -0.20 9.65
C VAL A 174 -0.23 0.01 9.70
N LEU A 175 0.25 1.23 9.49
CA LEU A 175 1.69 1.50 9.46
C LEU A 175 2.34 1.20 10.80
N LYS A 176 1.68 1.57 11.90
CA LYS A 176 2.17 1.31 13.25
C LYS A 176 2.16 -0.18 13.58
N SER A 177 1.04 -0.87 13.34
CA SER A 177 0.87 -2.28 13.72
C SER A 177 1.84 -3.17 12.94
N THR A 178 1.98 -2.95 11.64
CA THR A 178 2.92 -3.71 10.80
C THR A 178 4.38 -3.48 11.19
N GLN A 179 4.76 -2.25 11.54
CA GLN A 179 6.12 -1.97 12.04
C GLN A 179 6.44 -2.61 13.38
N GLN A 180 5.43 -2.78 14.24
CA GLN A 180 5.60 -3.37 15.56
C GLN A 180 5.57 -4.90 15.51
N ILE A 181 4.57 -5.47 14.83
CA ILE A 181 4.29 -6.91 14.82
C ILE A 181 5.05 -7.63 13.70
N HIS A 182 5.21 -6.99 12.54
CA HIS A 182 5.80 -7.61 11.34
C HIS A 182 7.13 -6.97 10.92
N ARG A 183 7.88 -6.41 11.89
CA ARG A 183 9.18 -5.76 11.66
C ARG A 183 10.15 -6.59 10.82
N SER A 184 10.13 -7.92 11.00
CA SER A 184 10.98 -8.85 10.26
C SER A 184 10.77 -8.78 8.74
N CYS A 185 9.55 -8.50 8.27
CA CYS A 185 9.23 -8.44 6.85
C CYS A 185 9.96 -7.31 6.13
N PHE A 186 10.07 -6.14 6.76
CA PHE A 186 10.83 -5.01 6.21
C PHE A 186 12.35 -5.28 6.18
N ASN A 187 12.88 -5.98 7.18
CA ASN A 187 14.30 -6.34 7.22
C ASN A 187 14.64 -7.41 6.16
N LEU A 188 13.77 -8.41 5.98
CA LEU A 188 13.97 -9.49 5.01
C LEU A 188 13.89 -8.99 3.57
N SER A 189 12.95 -8.09 3.29
CA SER A 189 12.84 -7.41 1.99
C SER A 189 14.14 -6.68 1.65
N HIS A 190 14.67 -5.88 2.58
CA HIS A 190 15.95 -5.17 2.41
C HIS A 190 17.15 -6.11 2.23
N ALA A 191 17.22 -7.20 3.00
CA ALA A 191 18.31 -8.15 2.91
C ALA A 191 18.29 -8.96 1.60
N HIS A 192 17.10 -9.32 1.10
CA HIS A 192 16.94 -9.97 -0.20
C HIS A 192 17.49 -9.09 -1.32
N CYS A 193 17.26 -7.79 -1.25
CA CYS A 193 17.69 -6.82 -2.24
C CYS A 193 19.19 -6.51 -2.26
N LYS A 194 19.93 -6.84 -1.20
CA LYS A 194 21.39 -6.65 -1.13
C LYS A 194 22.21 -7.80 -1.70
N ASN A 195 21.59 -8.98 -1.88
CA ASN A 195 22.28 -10.22 -2.26
C ASN A 195 22.09 -10.59 -3.74
N HIS A 196 21.52 -9.67 -4.53
CA HIS A 196 21.30 -9.77 -5.97
C HIS A 196 21.70 -8.44 -6.61
#